data_AF-A0A524AA72-F1
#
_entry.id   AF-A0A524AA72-F1
#
_cell.length_a   1.000
_cell.length_b   1.000
_cell.length_c   1.000
_cell.angle_alpha   90.00
_cell.angle_beta   90.00
_cell.angle_gamma   90.00
#
_symmetry.space_group_name_H-M   'P 1'
#
loop_
_entity.id
_entity.type
_entity.pdbx_description
1 polymer ?
#
loop_
_entity_poly.entity_id
_entity_poly.type
_entity_poly.pdbx_seq_one_letter_code
_entity_poly.pdbx_strand_id
1 'polypeptide(L)'
;MLFVYPGKLAYGQGELILWELKLMGESADHGLFLEVILPALEEAGSISDPQWQRRNGLWGRFDIHAVYVARGPQWEPVVSDGRLNLNYRATPVQWAEELAFDLKSERIFDRLTWLTPFDLASDAGANDRRRRRKKITPHQVPTLQSILESLIARMSQLLPGKRHTPDDVWDTLGAEEQSSLRAVMEQASLVPIRHASLKLAPKRWPGRWTGTQTFASIPHPIIPYLELASILHIGRQTHFGCGTFAIS
;
A
#
# COMPACT_ATOMS: atom_id res chain seq x y z
N MET A 1 -2.14 -9.39 6.34
CA MET A 1 -2.39 -8.55 5.15
C MET A 1 -3.69 -9.02 4.50
N LEU A 2 -4.72 -8.17 4.46
CA LEU A 2 -6.03 -8.50 3.90
C LEU A 2 -5.97 -8.37 2.37
N PHE A 3 -6.35 -9.44 1.67
CA PHE A 3 -6.34 -9.46 0.20
C PHE A 3 -7.55 -8.71 -0.34
N VAL A 4 -7.31 -7.58 -1.01
CA VAL A 4 -8.31 -6.96 -1.88
C VAL A 4 -8.61 -7.96 -2.99
N TYR A 5 -9.83 -8.49 -3.07
CA TYR A 5 -10.24 -9.37 -4.17
C TYR A 5 -10.51 -8.50 -5.40
N PRO A 6 -9.60 -8.43 -6.40
CA PRO A 6 -9.78 -7.46 -7.44
C PRO A 6 -10.40 -8.19 -8.64
N GLY A 7 -11.57 -7.73 -9.07
CA GLY A 7 -12.17 -8.13 -10.35
C GLY A 7 -13.63 -8.58 -10.31
N LYS A 8 -14.22 -8.75 -9.12
CA LYS A 8 -15.67 -9.00 -9.05
C LYS A 8 -16.42 -7.68 -9.18
N LEU A 9 -17.14 -7.51 -10.30
CA LEU A 9 -17.96 -6.33 -10.58
C LEU A 9 -19.37 -6.42 -9.99
N ALA A 10 -19.80 -7.62 -9.59
CA ALA A 10 -21.13 -7.86 -9.05
C ALA A 10 -21.02 -8.85 -7.89
N TYR A 11 -21.48 -8.44 -6.72
CA TYR A 11 -21.53 -9.27 -5.51
C TYR A 11 -22.92 -9.85 -5.32
N GLY A 12 -23.00 -11.06 -4.80
CA GLY A 12 -24.26 -11.69 -4.41
C GLY A 12 -24.81 -11.08 -3.12
N GLN A 13 -26.12 -11.26 -2.88
CA GLN A 13 -26.70 -10.92 -1.59
C GLN A 13 -26.02 -11.71 -0.46
N GLY A 14 -25.61 -11.03 0.61
CA GLY A 14 -24.94 -11.64 1.76
C GLY A 14 -23.45 -11.95 1.53
N GLU A 15 -22.89 -11.62 0.37
CA GLU A 15 -21.47 -11.78 0.12
C GLU A 15 -20.67 -10.68 0.83
N LEU A 16 -19.58 -11.06 1.50
CA LEU A 16 -18.72 -10.13 2.22
C LEU A 16 -17.78 -9.41 1.26
N ILE A 17 -17.70 -8.09 1.42
CA ILE A 17 -16.73 -7.22 0.74
C ILE A 17 -15.71 -6.78 1.78
N LEU A 18 -14.45 -7.15 1.58
CA LEU A 18 -13.34 -6.70 2.41
C LEU A 18 -12.56 -5.63 1.68
N TRP A 19 -12.30 -4.52 2.37
CA TRP A 19 -11.46 -3.44 1.87
C TRP A 19 -10.70 -2.80 3.03
N GLU A 20 -9.58 -2.15 2.72
CA GLU A 20 -8.69 -1.53 3.69
C GLU A 20 -8.55 -0.04 3.37
N LEU A 21 -8.75 0.81 4.38
CA LEU A 21 -8.51 2.24 4.30
C LEU A 21 -7.27 2.60 5.12
N LYS A 22 -6.33 3.34 4.51
CA LYS A 22 -5.18 3.88 5.21
C LYS A 22 -5.32 5.38 5.37
N LEU A 23 -5.47 5.82 6.62
CA LEU A 23 -5.40 7.22 6.99
C LEU A 23 -3.98 7.51 7.49
N MET A 24 -3.40 8.62 7.03
CA MET A 24 -2.00 8.98 7.26
C MET A 24 -1.90 10.46 7.64
N GLY A 25 -0.87 10.81 8.41
CA GLY A 25 -0.60 12.20 8.81
C GLY A 25 -1.74 12.80 9.64
N GLU A 26 -2.06 14.07 9.40
CA GLU A 26 -3.15 14.78 10.10
C GLU A 26 -4.53 14.14 9.88
N SER A 27 -4.70 13.40 8.78
CA SER A 27 -5.94 12.67 8.48
C SER A 27 -6.04 11.33 9.20
N ALA A 28 -4.99 10.87 9.90
CA ALA A 28 -5.03 9.66 10.73
C ALA A 28 -5.76 9.87 12.07
N ASP A 29 -6.75 10.76 12.08
CA ASP A 29 -7.55 11.09 13.24
C ASP A 29 -8.76 10.16 13.37
N HIS A 30 -8.98 9.66 14.59
CA HIS A 30 -10.10 8.77 14.88
C HIS A 30 -11.45 9.47 14.75
N GLY A 31 -11.53 10.75 15.14
CA GLY A 31 -12.72 11.58 15.00
C GLY A 31 -13.09 11.76 13.53
N LEU A 32 -12.12 12.08 12.66
CA LEU A 32 -12.35 12.15 11.21
C LEU A 32 -12.97 10.87 10.65
N PHE A 33 -12.49 9.71 11.08
CA PHE A 33 -13.08 8.44 10.66
C PHE A 33 -14.52 8.29 11.17
N LEU A 34 -14.76 8.46 12.47
CA LEU A 34 -16.06 8.21 13.09
C LEU A 34 -17.13 9.24 12.72
N GLU A 35 -16.76 10.50 12.55
CA GLU A 35 -17.70 11.61 12.38
C GLU A 35 -17.96 11.94 10.91
N VAL A 36 -17.04 11.57 10.01
CA VAL A 36 -17.12 11.94 8.58
C VAL A 36 -17.12 10.71 7.69
N ILE A 37 -16.11 9.85 7.79
CA ILE A 37 -15.93 8.75 6.83
C ILE A 37 -16.95 7.64 7.05
N LEU A 38 -17.11 7.16 8.28
CA LEU A 38 -18.04 6.08 8.60
C LEU A 38 -19.50 6.46 8.27
N PRO A 39 -20.01 7.64 8.67
CA PRO A 39 -21.36 8.07 8.28
C PRO A 39 -21.53 8.19 6.76
N ALA A 40 -20.53 8.70 6.04
CA ALA A 40 -20.59 8.78 4.59
C ALA A 40 -20.63 7.38 3.92
N LEU A 41 -19.94 6.40 4.49
CA LEU A 41 -20.00 5.01 4.02
C LEU A 41 -21.36 4.37 4.31
N GLU A 42 -21.93 4.60 5.49
CA GLU A 42 -23.28 4.14 5.84
C GLU A 42 -24.34 4.77 4.94
N GLU A 43 -24.27 6.08 4.73
CA GLU A 43 -25.13 6.81 3.80
C GLU A 43 -25.00 6.20 2.42
N ALA A 44 -23.78 6.02 1.92
CA ALA A 44 -23.51 5.42 0.61
C ALA A 44 -24.04 3.98 0.49
N GLY A 45 -24.07 3.20 1.57
CA GLY A 45 -24.70 1.88 1.63
C GLY A 45 -26.23 1.93 1.56
N SER A 46 -26.83 2.98 2.12
CA SER A 46 -28.28 3.20 2.15
C SER A 46 -28.86 3.91 0.91
N ILE A 47 -28.02 4.42 0.00
CA ILE A 47 -28.46 5.16 -1.19
C ILE A 47 -29.43 4.31 -2.02
N SER A 48 -30.68 4.76 -2.02
CA SER A 48 -31.78 4.18 -2.80
C SER A 48 -32.09 4.99 -4.07
N ASP A 49 -31.40 6.11 -4.28
CA ASP A 49 -31.62 7.02 -5.40
C ASP A 49 -31.27 6.35 -6.75
N PRO A 50 -32.22 6.25 -7.69
CA PRO A 50 -32.01 5.69 -9.02
C PRO A 50 -30.86 6.33 -9.82
N GLN A 51 -30.52 7.60 -9.58
CA GLN A 51 -29.44 8.31 -10.27
C GLN A 51 -28.04 7.79 -9.91
N TRP A 52 -27.90 7.28 -8.69
CA TRP A 52 -26.70 6.66 -8.15
C TRP A 52 -26.72 5.13 -8.32
N GLN A 53 -27.89 4.54 -8.57
CA GLN A 53 -28.07 3.15 -9.02
C GLN A 53 -27.69 2.96 -10.51
N ARG A 54 -26.50 3.42 -10.91
CA ARG A 54 -25.97 3.08 -12.24
C ARG A 54 -25.69 1.58 -12.28
N ARG A 55 -25.93 0.95 -13.43
CA ARG A 55 -25.52 -0.44 -13.69
C ARG A 55 -24.00 -0.57 -13.41
N ASN A 56 -23.63 -1.40 -12.43
CA ASN A 56 -22.25 -1.57 -11.92
C ASN A 56 -21.71 -0.45 -10.99
N GLY A 57 -22.59 0.28 -10.29
CA GLY A 57 -22.18 1.14 -9.17
C GLY A 57 -21.65 0.33 -7.99
N LEU A 58 -20.60 0.82 -7.33
CA LEU A 58 -20.07 0.27 -6.07
C LEU A 58 -20.89 0.69 -4.85
N TRP A 59 -21.84 1.62 -5.03
CA TRP A 59 -22.56 2.30 -3.97
C TRP A 59 -24.03 1.87 -3.92
N GLY A 60 -24.56 1.76 -2.71
CA GLY A 60 -25.89 1.27 -2.40
C GLY A 60 -25.93 -0.24 -2.12
N ARG A 61 -26.81 -0.65 -1.20
CA ARG A 61 -27.17 -2.05 -0.87
C ARG A 61 -26.04 -2.88 -0.26
N PHE A 62 -25.24 -2.27 0.60
CA PHE A 62 -24.34 -2.98 1.50
C PHE A 62 -24.56 -2.51 2.93
N ASP A 63 -24.34 -3.42 3.89
CA ASP A 63 -24.37 -3.13 5.31
C ASP A 63 -22.95 -3.26 5.87
N ILE A 64 -22.56 -2.32 6.73
CA ILE A 64 -21.28 -2.39 7.43
C ILE A 64 -21.42 -3.42 8.56
N HIS A 65 -20.88 -4.61 8.34
CA HIS A 65 -20.92 -5.68 9.33
C HIS A 65 -19.96 -5.45 10.50
N ALA A 66 -18.70 -5.11 10.18
CA ALA A 66 -17.66 -4.87 11.16
C ALA A 66 -16.62 -3.87 10.62
N VAL A 67 -15.99 -3.14 11.54
CA VAL A 67 -14.87 -2.22 11.26
C VAL A 67 -13.76 -2.59 12.22
N TYR A 68 -12.57 -2.77 11.67
CA TYR A 68 -11.36 -3.07 12.43
C TYR A 68 -10.35 -1.95 12.24
N VAL A 69 -9.55 -1.69 13.27
CA VAL A 69 -8.45 -0.74 13.25
C VAL A 69 -7.15 -1.48 13.54
N ALA A 70 -6.10 -1.14 12.79
CA ALA A 70 -4.81 -1.80 12.91
C ALA A 70 -3.98 -1.22 14.07
N ARG A 71 -3.38 -2.10 14.87
CA ARG A 71 -2.35 -1.83 15.87
C ARG A 71 -1.15 -2.73 15.57
N GLY A 72 -0.14 -2.19 14.89
CA GLY A 72 0.91 -2.99 14.28
C GLY A 72 0.34 -4.10 13.37
N PRO A 73 0.64 -5.38 13.62
CA PRO A 73 0.10 -6.51 12.87
C PRO A 73 -1.30 -6.97 13.34
N GLN A 74 -1.81 -6.44 14.46
CA GLN A 74 -3.08 -6.85 15.05
C GLN A 74 -4.24 -5.99 14.52
N TRP A 75 -5.44 -6.58 14.47
CA TRP A 75 -6.67 -5.90 14.07
C TRP A 75 -7.67 -5.92 15.22
N GLU A 76 -8.01 -4.73 15.71
CA GLU A 76 -8.91 -4.54 16.84
C GLU A 76 -10.29 -4.06 16.36
N PRO A 77 -11.40 -4.68 16.80
CA PRO A 77 -12.72 -4.29 16.35
C PRO A 77 -13.16 -2.96 16.98
N VAL A 78 -13.65 -2.06 16.13
CA VAL A 78 -14.30 -0.79 16.52
C VAL A 78 -15.81 -0.88 16.32
N VAL A 79 -16.24 -1.56 15.27
CA VAL A 79 -17.65 -1.92 15.05
C VAL A 79 -17.74 -3.44 14.98
N SER A 80 -18.68 -4.03 15.72
CA SER A 80 -18.97 -5.47 15.68
C SER A 80 -20.47 -5.69 15.72
N ASP A 81 -20.96 -6.55 14.83
CA ASP A 81 -22.41 -6.83 14.67
C ASP A 81 -23.23 -5.54 14.53
N GLY A 82 -22.71 -4.56 13.78
CA GLY A 82 -23.34 -3.26 13.57
C GLY A 82 -23.35 -2.33 14.79
N ARG A 83 -22.61 -2.65 15.86
CA ARG A 83 -22.51 -1.81 17.07
C ARG A 83 -21.13 -1.19 17.21
N LEU A 84 -21.11 0.14 17.33
CA LEU A 84 -19.90 0.93 17.57
C LEU A 84 -19.47 0.84 19.05
N ASN A 85 -18.21 0.51 19.29
CA ASN A 85 -17.60 0.54 20.62
C ASN A 85 -17.13 1.96 20.97
N LEU A 86 -17.96 2.71 21.70
CA LEU A 86 -17.66 4.09 22.13
C LEU A 86 -16.53 4.21 23.15
N ASN A 87 -16.09 3.10 23.75
CA ASN A 87 -14.99 3.10 24.71
C ASN A 87 -13.63 2.95 24.03
N TYR A 88 -13.61 2.50 22.77
CA TYR A 88 -12.37 2.37 22.01
C TYR A 88 -11.94 3.73 21.47
N ARG A 89 -10.66 4.07 21.63
CA ARG A 89 -10.07 5.30 21.08
C ARG A 89 -8.78 4.96 20.36
N ALA A 90 -8.87 4.87 19.03
CA ALA A 90 -7.69 4.79 18.18
C ALA A 90 -6.83 6.06 18.33
N THR A 91 -5.51 5.90 18.40
CA THR A 91 -4.58 7.03 18.26
C THR A 91 -3.99 7.06 16.85
N PRO A 92 -3.60 8.24 16.33
CA PRO A 92 -2.91 8.35 15.04
C PRO A 92 -1.59 7.56 14.98
N VAL A 93 -1.01 7.22 16.13
CA VAL A 93 0.29 6.55 16.24
C VAL A 93 0.20 5.06 16.59
N GLN A 94 -0.97 4.53 16.98
CA GLN A 94 -1.12 3.14 17.46
C GLN A 94 -0.65 2.09 16.45
N TRP A 95 -0.73 2.38 15.14
CA TRP A 95 -0.25 1.44 14.14
C TRP A 95 1.26 1.23 14.27
N ALA A 96 2.01 2.30 14.57
CA ALA A 96 3.45 2.25 14.75
C ALA A 96 3.86 1.70 16.13
N GLU A 97 3.03 1.86 17.18
CA GLU A 97 3.34 1.45 18.56
C GLU A 97 3.66 -0.04 18.70
N GLU A 98 3.00 -0.91 17.95
CA GLU A 98 3.25 -2.37 17.95
C GLU A 98 3.86 -2.87 16.63
N LEU A 99 4.40 -1.96 15.81
CA LEU A 99 5.07 -2.34 14.58
C LEU A 99 6.48 -2.83 14.90
N ALA A 100 6.59 -4.14 15.16
CA ALA A 100 7.88 -4.81 15.24
C ALA A 100 8.25 -5.37 13.86
N PHE A 101 9.36 -4.88 13.30
CA PHE A 101 10.02 -5.55 12.17
C PHE A 101 10.89 -6.66 12.76
N ASP A 102 10.44 -7.91 12.62
CA ASP A 102 11.05 -9.04 13.29
C ASP A 102 12.36 -9.42 12.58
N LEU A 103 13.49 -8.91 13.07
CA LEU A 103 14.84 -9.25 12.57
C LEU A 103 15.26 -10.70 12.91
N LYS A 104 14.40 -11.46 13.60
CA LYS A 104 14.73 -12.75 14.22
C LYS A 104 14.70 -13.96 13.29
N SER A 105 14.52 -13.77 11.97
CA SER A 105 14.46 -14.93 11.08
C SER A 105 15.83 -15.26 10.49
N GLU A 106 16.33 -16.47 10.78
CA GLU A 106 17.38 -17.17 10.00
C GLU A 106 16.96 -17.42 8.53
N ARG A 107 15.78 -16.94 8.15
CA ARG A 107 15.20 -17.11 6.83
C ARG A 107 16.00 -16.28 5.83
N ILE A 108 16.39 -16.96 4.75
CA ILE A 108 16.92 -16.31 3.57
C ILE A 108 15.73 -15.87 2.73
N PHE A 109 15.63 -14.57 2.49
CA PHE A 109 14.65 -14.02 1.57
C PHE A 109 15.29 -13.83 0.21
N ASP A 110 14.64 -14.30 -0.83
CA ASP A 110 15.13 -14.11 -2.20
C ASP A 110 14.03 -13.72 -3.17
N ARG A 111 12.77 -13.75 -2.75
CA ARG A 111 11.63 -13.55 -3.63
C ARG A 111 10.78 -12.37 -3.19
N LEU A 112 10.34 -11.60 -4.18
CA LEU A 112 9.34 -10.55 -4.04
C LEU A 112 8.14 -10.86 -4.95
N THR A 113 6.93 -10.82 -4.40
CA THR A 113 5.67 -11.06 -5.11
C THR A 113 4.78 -9.83 -5.01
N TRP A 114 4.53 -9.16 -6.14
CA TRP A 114 3.62 -8.02 -6.23
C TRP A 114 2.17 -8.48 -6.08
N LEU A 115 1.56 -8.13 -4.95
CA LEU A 115 0.20 -8.53 -4.62
C LEU A 115 -0.83 -7.62 -5.29
N THR A 116 -0.49 -6.35 -5.47
CA THR A 116 -1.25 -5.42 -6.30
C THR A 116 -0.41 -4.94 -7.47
N PRO A 117 -1.04 -4.47 -8.56
CA PRO A 117 -0.30 -3.86 -9.65
C PRO A 117 0.56 -2.69 -9.18
N PHE A 118 1.69 -2.46 -9.84
CA PHE A 118 2.59 -1.36 -9.54
C PHE A 118 2.99 -0.60 -10.82
N ASP A 119 3.46 0.62 -10.63
CA ASP A 119 4.13 1.43 -11.66
C ASP A 119 5.16 2.35 -11.00
N LEU A 120 6.44 1.96 -11.03
CA LEU A 120 7.56 2.71 -10.45
C LEU A 120 8.27 3.63 -11.46
N ALA A 121 7.70 3.84 -12.66
CA ALA A 121 8.37 4.64 -13.67
C ALA A 121 8.50 6.12 -13.24
N SER A 122 9.75 6.58 -13.10
CA SER A 122 10.10 7.95 -12.71
C SER A 122 9.76 9.02 -13.76
N ASP A 123 9.43 8.65 -15.00
CA ASP A 123 9.31 9.62 -16.08
C ASP A 123 7.97 10.38 -16.02
N ALA A 124 8.03 11.60 -15.49
CA ALA A 124 7.09 12.69 -15.76
C ALA A 124 7.27 13.16 -17.22
N GLY A 125 6.81 12.37 -18.19
CA GLY A 125 6.87 12.77 -19.61
C GLY A 125 6.99 11.62 -20.62
N ALA A 126 7.12 10.37 -20.17
CA ALA A 126 7.16 9.25 -21.09
C ALA A 126 5.77 8.96 -21.68
N ASN A 127 5.49 9.60 -22.82
CA ASN A 127 4.39 9.39 -23.77
C ASN A 127 3.61 8.09 -23.59
N ASP A 128 2.27 8.19 -23.65
CA ASP A 128 1.26 7.11 -23.66
C ASP A 128 1.61 5.89 -24.55
N ARG A 129 2.53 6.05 -25.51
CA ARG A 129 3.12 4.96 -26.30
C ARG A 129 3.78 3.88 -25.44
N ARG A 130 4.36 4.20 -24.28
CA ARG A 130 4.93 3.18 -23.37
C ARG A 130 3.83 2.30 -22.75
N ARG A 131 2.64 2.83 -22.46
CA ARG A 131 1.51 2.05 -21.92
C ARG A 131 1.01 0.96 -22.87
N ARG A 132 1.25 1.09 -24.17
CA ARG A 132 0.84 0.09 -25.19
C ARG A 132 1.78 -1.13 -25.28
N ARG A 133 2.94 -1.13 -24.60
CA ARG A 133 3.86 -2.28 -24.63
C ARG A 133 3.32 -3.41 -23.78
N LYS A 134 3.14 -4.58 -24.39
CA LYS A 134 2.66 -5.82 -23.73
C LYS A 134 3.71 -6.51 -22.86
N LYS A 135 4.99 -6.14 -23.00
CA LYS A 135 6.13 -6.77 -22.32
C LYS A 135 6.95 -5.72 -21.56
N ILE A 136 7.36 -6.06 -20.34
CA ILE A 136 8.26 -5.25 -19.52
C ILE A 136 9.68 -5.31 -20.11
N THR A 137 10.36 -4.17 -20.15
CA THR A 137 11.77 -4.12 -20.56
C THR A 137 12.69 -4.32 -19.34
N PRO A 138 13.94 -4.80 -19.51
CA PRO A 138 14.84 -5.05 -18.39
C PRO A 138 15.02 -3.83 -17.46
N HIS A 139 15.14 -2.62 -18.02
CA HIS A 139 15.25 -1.37 -17.26
C HIS A 139 13.95 -0.94 -16.54
N GLN A 140 12.83 -1.62 -16.78
CA GLN A 140 11.56 -1.40 -16.07
C GLN A 140 11.33 -2.39 -14.94
N VAL A 141 12.15 -3.45 -14.86
CA VAL A 141 12.08 -4.41 -13.76
C VAL A 141 12.68 -3.74 -12.52
N PRO A 142 11.91 -3.58 -11.42
CA PRO A 142 12.39 -2.89 -10.23
C PRO A 142 13.59 -3.59 -9.58
N THR A 143 14.69 -2.88 -9.36
CA THR A 143 15.76 -3.32 -8.45
C THR A 143 15.36 -3.06 -7.00
N LEU A 144 16.02 -3.70 -6.03
CA LEU A 144 15.80 -3.38 -4.61
C LEU A 144 16.06 -1.89 -4.34
N GLN A 145 17.12 -1.33 -4.92
CA GLN A 145 17.40 0.10 -4.83
C GLN A 145 16.22 0.95 -5.33
N SER A 146 15.67 0.67 -6.51
CA SER A 146 14.54 1.44 -7.05
C SER A 146 13.25 1.32 -6.22
N ILE A 147 13.07 0.19 -5.52
CA ILE A 147 11.97 -0.02 -4.58
C ILE A 147 12.16 0.87 -3.35
N LEU A 148 13.38 0.96 -2.81
CA LEU A 148 13.71 1.84 -1.69
C LEU A 148 13.63 3.32 -2.06
N GLU A 149 14.08 3.70 -3.26
CA GLU A 149 13.88 5.05 -3.79
C GLU A 149 12.40 5.41 -3.90
N SER A 150 11.57 4.45 -4.32
CA SER A 150 10.12 4.63 -4.39
C SER A 150 9.48 4.73 -3.00
N LEU A 151 10.04 4.09 -1.99
CA LEU A 151 9.66 4.27 -0.58
C LEU A 151 10.00 5.69 -0.10
N ILE A 152 11.21 6.18 -0.35
CA ILE A 152 11.60 7.56 0.02
C ILE A 152 10.68 8.57 -0.66
N ALA A 153 10.43 8.41 -1.96
CA ALA A 153 9.49 9.25 -2.70
C ALA A 153 8.04 9.15 -2.17
N ARG A 154 7.66 8.01 -1.59
CA ARG A 154 6.36 7.86 -0.92
C ARG A 154 6.35 8.58 0.42
N MET A 155 7.39 8.42 1.23
CA MET A 155 7.49 9.06 2.55
C MET A 155 7.48 10.58 2.43
N SER A 156 8.11 11.17 1.40
CA SER A 156 8.07 12.63 1.20
C SER A 156 6.66 13.19 1.00
N GLN A 157 5.74 12.40 0.43
CA GLN A 157 4.34 12.76 0.25
C GLN A 157 3.54 12.66 1.55
N LEU A 158 4.06 11.94 2.54
CA LEU A 158 3.42 11.71 3.84
C LEU A 158 3.97 12.63 4.92
N LEU A 159 5.10 13.31 4.66
CA LEU A 159 5.65 14.30 5.59
C LEU A 159 4.73 15.52 5.71
N PRO A 160 4.56 16.07 6.92
CA PRO A 160 3.81 17.29 7.14
C PRO A 160 4.55 18.49 6.51
N GLY A 161 3.81 19.41 5.90
CA GLY A 161 4.36 20.64 5.31
C GLY A 161 3.98 20.87 3.86
N LYS A 162 4.58 21.91 3.25
CA LYS A 162 4.27 22.36 1.86
C LYS A 162 5.25 21.86 0.80
N ARG A 163 6.38 21.27 1.20
CA ARG A 163 7.42 20.74 0.29
C ARG A 163 7.46 19.22 0.44
N HIS A 164 7.41 18.54 -0.71
CA HIS A 164 7.31 17.07 -0.80
C HIS A 164 8.35 16.56 -1.81
N THR A 165 9.62 16.81 -1.51
CA THR A 165 10.76 16.30 -2.25
C THR A 165 11.37 15.12 -1.50
N PRO A 166 12.03 14.17 -2.18
CA PRO A 166 12.78 13.10 -1.52
C PRO A 166 13.84 13.63 -0.54
N ASP A 167 14.41 14.81 -0.80
CA ASP A 167 15.40 15.45 0.07
C ASP A 167 14.81 15.82 1.44
N ASP A 168 13.53 16.19 1.49
CA ASP A 168 12.84 16.52 2.76
C ASP A 168 12.77 15.31 3.72
N VAL A 169 12.80 14.08 3.18
CA VAL A 169 12.87 12.85 4.01
C VAL A 169 14.22 12.74 4.68
N TRP A 170 15.30 12.99 3.94
CA TRP A 170 16.64 12.93 4.51
C TRP A 170 16.81 13.98 5.60
N ASP A 171 16.32 15.19 5.38
CA ASP A 171 16.39 16.28 6.34
C ASP A 171 15.60 16.01 7.64
N THR A 172 14.59 15.15 7.58
CA THR A 172 13.79 14.76 8.75
C THR A 172 14.46 13.68 9.61
N LEU A 173 15.35 12.88 9.02
CA LEU A 173 16.05 11.80 9.71
C LEU A 173 17.26 12.35 10.50
N GLY A 174 17.52 11.76 11.67
CA GLY A 174 18.76 12.00 12.42
C GLY A 174 19.99 11.46 11.67
N ALA A 175 21.18 11.89 12.08
CA ALA A 175 22.43 11.54 11.39
C ALA A 175 22.70 10.02 11.34
N GLU A 176 22.31 9.30 12.39
CA GLU A 176 22.44 7.84 12.47
C GLU A 176 21.48 7.15 11.50
N GLU A 177 20.22 7.57 11.46
CA GLU A 177 19.20 7.01 10.55
C GLU A 177 19.52 7.31 9.08
N GLN A 178 20.00 8.52 8.78
CA GLN A 178 20.48 8.87 7.44
C GLN A 178 21.62 7.95 7.01
N SER A 179 22.60 7.75 7.89
CA SER A 179 23.77 6.89 7.60
C SER A 179 23.35 5.44 7.40
N SER A 180 22.44 4.93 8.24
CA SER A 180 21.86 3.59 8.12
C SER A 180 21.11 3.42 6.80
N LEU A 181 20.21 4.35 6.44
CA LEU A 181 19.43 4.28 5.21
C LEU A 181 20.32 4.37 3.96
N ARG A 182 21.38 5.21 3.97
CA ARG A 182 22.35 5.26 2.87
C ARG A 182 23.08 3.93 2.69
N ALA A 183 23.57 3.34 3.77
CA ALA A 183 24.24 2.02 3.71
C ALA A 183 23.30 0.93 3.15
N VAL A 184 22.02 0.96 3.55
CA VAL A 184 20.99 0.05 3.04
C VAL A 184 20.75 0.26 1.54
N MET A 185 20.68 1.50 1.08
CA MET A 185 20.53 1.82 -0.36
C MET A 185 21.73 1.35 -1.18
N GLU A 186 22.95 1.59 -0.69
CA GLU A 186 24.18 1.12 -1.33
C GLU A 186 24.19 -0.40 -1.42
N GLN A 187 23.86 -1.10 -0.34
CA GLN A 187 23.75 -2.55 -0.33
C GLN A 187 22.69 -3.05 -1.32
N ALA A 188 21.53 -2.40 -1.40
CA ALA A 188 20.45 -2.76 -2.30
C ALA A 188 20.82 -2.59 -3.79
N SER A 189 21.72 -1.66 -4.11
CA SER A 189 22.22 -1.44 -5.48
C SER A 189 23.07 -2.61 -6.00
N LEU A 190 23.69 -3.36 -5.08
CA LEU A 190 24.58 -4.47 -5.40
C LEU A 190 23.86 -5.81 -5.57
N VAL A 191 22.57 -5.89 -5.24
CA VAL A 191 21.80 -7.14 -5.29
C VAL A 191 21.22 -7.37 -6.70
N PRO A 192 21.71 -8.35 -7.46
CA PRO A 192 21.22 -8.59 -8.80
C PRO A 192 19.87 -9.33 -8.78
N ILE A 193 19.04 -9.01 -9.77
CA ILE A 193 17.82 -9.77 -10.09
C ILE A 193 18.24 -11.04 -10.84
N ARG A 194 17.92 -12.22 -10.31
CA ARG A 194 18.13 -13.51 -10.98
C ARG A 194 17.04 -13.82 -12.00
N HIS A 195 15.79 -13.54 -11.62
CA HIS A 195 14.63 -13.84 -12.45
C HIS A 195 13.51 -12.82 -12.23
N ALA A 196 12.76 -12.51 -13.28
CA ALA A 196 11.57 -11.68 -13.19
C ALA A 196 10.47 -12.24 -14.09
N SER A 197 9.34 -12.62 -13.45
CA SER A 197 8.13 -13.07 -14.12
C SER A 197 7.05 -12.00 -13.89
N LEU A 198 7.13 -10.94 -14.69
CA LEU A 198 6.24 -9.79 -14.62
C LEU A 198 5.37 -9.72 -15.88
N LYS A 199 4.07 -9.51 -15.66
CA LYS A 199 3.05 -9.39 -16.72
C LYS A 199 2.30 -8.07 -16.58
N LEU A 200 1.63 -7.68 -17.66
CA LEU A 200 0.77 -6.50 -17.64
C LEU A 200 -0.37 -6.71 -16.63
N ALA A 201 -0.69 -5.66 -15.88
CA ALA A 201 -1.87 -5.64 -15.03
C ALA A 201 -3.15 -5.86 -15.89
N PRO A 202 -4.21 -6.48 -15.32
CA PRO A 202 -5.47 -6.64 -16.04
C PRO A 202 -6.01 -5.32 -16.59
N LYS A 203 -6.72 -5.38 -17.72
CA LYS A 203 -7.31 -4.18 -18.34
C LYS A 203 -8.25 -3.49 -17.35
N ARG A 204 -8.16 -2.16 -17.26
CA ARG A 204 -8.93 -1.28 -16.35
C ARG A 204 -8.47 -1.27 -14.89
N TRP A 205 -7.45 -2.04 -14.53
CA TRP A 205 -6.89 -1.92 -13.19
C TRP A 205 -5.91 -0.74 -13.15
N PRO A 206 -5.81 -0.05 -12.01
CA PRO A 206 -4.70 0.84 -11.76
C PRO A 206 -3.39 0.04 -11.69
N GLY A 207 -2.27 0.72 -11.88
CA GLY A 207 -0.94 0.16 -12.02
C GLY A 207 -0.66 -0.35 -13.44
N ARG A 208 0.51 -0.96 -13.60
CA ARG A 208 1.00 -1.35 -14.93
C ARG A 208 1.49 -2.79 -14.96
N TRP A 209 2.23 -3.21 -13.94
CA TRP A 209 2.85 -4.53 -13.89
C TRP A 209 2.44 -5.27 -12.63
N THR A 210 2.43 -6.59 -12.68
CA THR A 210 2.21 -7.48 -11.54
C THR A 210 2.98 -8.78 -11.77
N GLY A 211 3.30 -9.52 -10.71
CA GLY A 211 4.01 -10.79 -10.80
C GLY A 211 5.12 -10.90 -9.76
N THR A 212 6.18 -11.64 -10.09
CA THR A 212 7.21 -12.00 -9.13
C THR A 212 8.61 -11.68 -9.62
N GLN A 213 9.50 -11.43 -8.67
CA GLN A 213 10.93 -11.21 -8.90
C GLN A 213 11.72 -12.06 -7.92
N THR A 214 12.83 -12.61 -8.38
CA THR A 214 13.78 -13.38 -7.57
C THR A 214 15.14 -12.71 -7.65
N PHE A 215 15.72 -12.43 -6.49
CA PHE A 215 17.02 -11.81 -6.28
C PHE A 215 18.06 -12.87 -5.91
N ALA A 216 19.34 -12.49 -5.83
CA ALA A 216 20.37 -13.42 -5.40
C ALA A 216 20.23 -13.84 -3.93
N SER A 217 20.00 -12.86 -3.08
CA SER A 217 19.62 -12.94 -1.67
C SER A 217 19.28 -11.50 -1.27
N ILE A 218 18.21 -11.29 -0.51
CA ILE A 218 17.84 -9.99 0.03
C ILE A 218 18.51 -9.87 1.40
N PRO A 219 19.48 -8.96 1.57
CA PRO A 219 20.16 -8.78 2.85
C PRO A 219 19.20 -8.36 3.96
N HIS A 220 19.40 -8.92 5.16
CA HIS A 220 18.57 -8.64 6.34
C HIS A 220 18.38 -7.14 6.66
N PRO A 221 19.39 -6.26 6.55
CA PRO A 221 19.21 -4.83 6.81
C PRO A 221 18.19 -4.15 5.88
N ILE A 222 17.91 -4.71 4.70
CA ILE A 222 16.96 -4.15 3.73
C ILE A 222 15.52 -4.54 4.05
N ILE A 223 15.31 -5.64 4.78
CA ILE A 223 13.98 -6.24 5.02
C ILE A 223 12.98 -5.25 5.66
N PRO A 224 13.30 -4.56 6.78
CA PRO A 224 12.35 -3.65 7.41
C PRO A 224 11.85 -2.55 6.47
N TYR A 225 12.73 -2.04 5.59
CA TYR A 225 12.37 -1.03 4.61
C TYR A 225 11.49 -1.59 3.49
N LEU A 226 11.72 -2.84 3.07
CA LEU A 226 10.83 -3.50 2.10
C LEU A 226 9.45 -3.78 2.70
N GLU A 227 9.38 -4.18 3.96
CA GLU A 227 8.12 -4.36 4.68
C GLU A 227 7.38 -3.02 4.80
N LEU A 228 8.08 -1.96 5.19
CA LEU A 228 7.50 -0.61 5.22
C LEU A 228 7.02 -0.15 3.84
N ALA A 229 7.80 -0.36 2.78
CA ALA A 229 7.41 -0.04 1.40
C ALA A 229 6.15 -0.79 0.97
N SER A 230 6.05 -2.07 1.32
CA SER A 230 4.87 -2.88 1.05
C SER A 230 3.64 -2.34 1.78
N ILE A 231 3.78 -1.90 3.04
CA ILE A 231 2.68 -1.37 3.83
C ILE A 231 2.26 0.01 3.32
N LEU A 232 3.19 0.92 3.03
CA LEU A 232 2.86 2.29 2.61
C LEU A 232 2.35 2.39 1.17
N HIS A 233 2.50 1.31 0.41
CA HIS A 233 2.31 1.25 -1.04
C HIS A 233 3.27 2.19 -1.78
N ILE A 234 3.95 1.69 -2.80
CA ILE A 234 4.95 2.49 -3.54
C ILE A 234 4.64 2.65 -5.03
N GLY A 235 5.13 3.75 -5.60
CA GLY A 235 4.94 4.09 -7.00
C GLY A 235 3.69 4.91 -7.26
N ARG A 236 3.10 4.75 -8.45
CA ARG A 236 1.90 5.51 -8.87
C ARG A 236 0.63 4.80 -8.41
N GLN A 237 -0.42 5.61 -8.22
CA GLN A 237 -1.78 5.14 -7.93
C GLN A 237 -1.90 4.38 -6.58
N THR A 238 -1.05 4.73 -5.62
CA THR A 238 -1.06 4.17 -4.24
C THR A 238 -2.38 4.41 -3.51
N HIS A 239 -3.13 5.47 -3.85
CA HIS A 239 -4.48 5.74 -3.34
C HIS A 239 -5.53 4.71 -3.79
N PHE A 240 -5.24 3.91 -4.83
CA PHE A 240 -6.05 2.75 -5.22
C PHE A 240 -5.50 1.42 -4.65
N GLY A 241 -4.50 1.46 -3.76
CA GLY A 241 -3.86 0.26 -3.22
C GLY A 241 -2.77 -0.35 -4.10
N CYS A 242 -2.33 0.35 -5.17
CA CYS A 242 -1.26 -0.14 -6.04
C CYS A 242 0.12 -0.08 -5.38
N GLY A 243 0.97 -1.07 -5.65
CA GLY A 243 2.36 -1.08 -5.20
C GLY A 243 2.62 -1.81 -3.89
N THR A 244 1.77 -2.77 -3.50
CA THR A 244 2.03 -3.66 -2.37
C THR A 244 2.59 -5.00 -2.82
N PHE A 245 3.43 -5.62 -1.97
CA PHE A 245 4.13 -6.86 -2.28
C PHE A 245 4.44 -7.68 -1.04
N ALA A 246 4.73 -8.97 -1.19
CA ALA A 246 5.25 -9.82 -0.12
C ALA A 246 6.67 -10.27 -0.46
N ILE A 247 7.51 -10.38 0.56
CA ILE A 247 8.84 -11.01 0.46
C ILE A 247 8.78 -12.44 1.03
N SER A 248 9.51 -13.38 0.45
CA SER A 248 9.54 -14.78 0.91
C SER A 248 10.87 -15.48 0.71
#